data_AF-A0A9E4C975-F1
#
_entry.id   AF-A0A9E4C975-F1
#
_cell.length_a   1.000
_cell.length_b   1.000
_cell.length_c   1.000
_cell.angle_alpha   90.00
_cell.angle_beta   90.00
_cell.angle_gamma   90.00
#
_symmetry.space_group_name_H-M   'P 1'
#
loop_
_entity.id
_entity.type
_entity.pdbx_description
1 polymer ?
#
loop_
_entity_poly.entity_id
_entity_poly.type
_entity_poly.pdbx_seq_one_letter_code
_entity_poly.pdbx_strand_id
1 'polypeptide(L)'
;MTESESSPRSAVVVVVDRLGAGWLGPYGCTWVDTPHFNRLAAESAIFENCLALSPNVADAYAAWWTGRHPGVAASLWPGVDLPTQCAAHGV
;
A
#
# COMPACT_ATOMS: atom_id res chain seq x y z
N MET A 1 -15.97 30.92 -18.93
CA MET A 1 -16.12 29.52 -18.47
C MET A 1 -14.71 28.97 -18.40
N THR A 2 -14.15 28.86 -17.19
CA THR A 2 -12.76 28.46 -16.96
C THR A 2 -12.64 26.95 -17.12
N GLU A 3 -11.94 26.51 -18.15
CA GLU A 3 -11.42 25.14 -18.25
C GLU A 3 -10.50 24.90 -17.05
N SER A 4 -10.91 23.97 -16.19
CA SER A 4 -10.09 23.44 -15.10
C SER A 4 -9.00 22.58 -15.72
N GLU A 5 -7.80 23.12 -15.88
CA GLU A 5 -6.60 22.35 -16.23
C GLU A 5 -6.38 21.27 -15.17
N SER A 6 -6.68 20.02 -15.51
CA SER A 6 -6.49 18.87 -14.60
C SER A 6 -5.00 18.58 -14.51
N SER A 7 -4.37 18.93 -13.38
CA SER A 7 -3.01 18.47 -13.05
C SER A 7 -2.92 16.95 -13.24
N PRO A 8 -1.80 16.41 -13.78
CA PRO A 8 -1.58 14.98 -13.81
C PRO A 8 -1.69 14.43 -12.37
N ARG A 9 -2.45 13.34 -12.21
CA ARG A 9 -2.57 12.65 -10.93
C ARG A 9 -1.39 11.69 -10.84
N SER A 10 -0.69 11.70 -9.72
CA SER A 10 0.40 10.76 -9.47
C SER A 10 0.24 10.15 -8.09
N ALA A 11 0.46 8.84 -8.01
CA ALA A 11 0.43 8.09 -6.77
C ALA A 11 1.78 7.40 -6.55
N VAL A 12 2.30 7.47 -5.32
CA VAL A 12 3.53 6.79 -4.93
C VAL A 12 3.20 5.77 -3.85
N VAL A 13 3.60 4.52 -4.06
CA VAL A 13 3.47 3.44 -3.09
C VAL A 13 4.85 3.18 -2.50
N VAL A 14 5.01 3.42 -1.20
CA VAL A 14 6.25 3.13 -0.47
C VAL A 14 6.04 1.86 0.34
N VAL A 15 6.92 0.87 0.14
CA VAL A 15 6.88 -0.40 0.84
C VAL A 15 8.18 -0.60 1.61
N VAL A 16 8.07 -1.09 2.85
CA VAL A 16 9.21 -1.49 3.68
C VAL A 16 9.08 -2.98 4.00
N ASP A 17 10.01 -3.78 3.48
CA ASP A 17 9.94 -5.23 3.61
C ASP A 17 10.10 -5.68 5.06
N ARG A 18 9.16 -6.51 5.52
CA ARG A 18 9.17 -7.15 6.85
C ARG A 18 9.14 -6.19 8.04
N LEU A 19 8.70 -4.95 7.84
CA LEU A 19 8.46 -4.00 8.93
C LEU A 19 7.12 -4.30 9.60
N GLY A 20 7.15 -4.88 10.79
CA GLY A 20 5.95 -5.11 11.60
C GLY A 20 5.46 -3.84 12.31
N ALA A 21 4.14 -3.71 12.47
CA ALA A 21 3.52 -2.55 13.13
C ALA A 21 4.06 -2.30 14.55
N GLY A 22 4.34 -3.35 15.32
CA GLY A 22 4.86 -3.24 16.69
C GLY A 22 6.24 -2.58 16.82
N TRP A 23 6.93 -2.29 15.72
CA TRP A 23 8.19 -1.55 15.71
C TRP A 23 8.01 -0.04 15.58
N LEU A 24 6.79 0.44 15.32
CA LEU A 24 6.52 1.84 14.99
C LEU A 24 5.77 2.53 16.12
N GLY A 25 6.22 3.74 16.46
CA GLY A 25 5.59 4.60 17.47
C GLY A 25 4.08 4.82 17.27
N PRO A 26 3.56 5.05 16.03
CA PRO A 26 2.13 5.22 15.80
C PRO A 26 1.26 4.01 16.17
N TYR A 27 1.85 2.82 16.27
CA TYR A 27 1.17 1.60 16.70
C TYR A 27 1.51 1.20 18.15
N GLY A 28 2.04 2.13 18.95
CA GLY A 28 2.27 1.95 20.39
C GLY A 28 3.67 1.47 20.78
N CYS A 29 4.64 1.44 19.86
CA CYS A 29 6.03 1.16 20.22
C CYS A 29 6.62 2.29 21.07
N THR A 30 7.07 1.99 22.29
CA THR A 30 7.69 2.98 23.21
C THR A 30 9.19 2.83 23.36
N TRP A 31 9.81 1.83 22.71
CA TRP A 31 11.23 1.52 22.88
C TRP A 31 12.10 1.83 21.64
N VAL A 32 11.49 1.98 20.46
CA VAL A 32 12.17 2.46 19.24
C VAL A 32 11.70 3.87 18.98
N ASP A 33 12.64 4.81 18.83
CA ASP A 33 12.31 6.17 18.45
C ASP A 33 12.07 6.25 16.93
N THR A 34 10.84 6.64 16.53
CA THR A 34 10.41 6.73 15.13
C THR A 34 9.82 8.10 14.79
N PRO A 35 10.56 9.21 14.96
CA PRO A 35 10.01 10.57 14.90
C PRO A 35 9.41 10.90 13.51
N HIS A 36 10.02 10.39 12.43
CA HIS A 36 9.53 10.61 11.07
C HIS A 36 8.23 9.85 10.77
N PHE A 37 8.08 8.62 11.28
CA PHE A 37 6.83 7.87 11.17
C PHE A 37 5.74 8.49 12.04
N ASN A 38 6.08 9.02 13.22
CA ASN A 38 5.15 9.72 14.08
C ASN A 38 4.58 10.97 13.39
N ARG A 39 5.44 11.77 12.75
CA ARG A 39 5.01 12.93 11.96
C ARG A 39 4.12 12.52 10.79
N LEU A 40 4.55 11.51 10.01
CA LEU A 40 3.76 11.02 8.88
C LEU A 40 2.37 10.55 9.31
N ALA A 41 2.29 9.81 10.41
CA ALA A 41 1.04 9.32 10.97
C ALA A 41 0.11 10.45 11.42
N ALA A 42 0.64 11.54 11.99
CA ALA A 42 -0.16 12.70 12.40
C ALA A 42 -0.78 13.47 11.22
N GLU A 43 -0.17 13.37 10.03
CA GLU A 43 -0.61 14.05 8.81
C GLU A 43 -1.36 13.12 7.83
N SER A 44 -1.54 11.84 8.20
CA SER A 44 -2.10 10.80 7.31
C SER A 44 -3.31 10.09 7.93
N ALA A 45 -4.06 9.37 7.10
CA ALA A 45 -4.98 8.35 7.59
C ALA A 45 -4.18 7.09 8.00
N ILE A 46 -4.45 6.59 9.21
CA ILE A 46 -3.82 5.38 9.76
C ILE A 46 -4.81 4.22 9.69
N PHE A 47 -4.31 3.03 9.38
CA PHE A 47 -5.09 1.79 9.39
C PHE A 47 -4.64 0.92 10.57
N GLU A 48 -5.50 0.77 11.58
CA GLU A 48 -5.22 -0.08 12.75
C GLU A 48 -5.38 -1.57 12.43
N ASN A 49 -6.25 -1.89 11.48
CA ASN A 49 -6.58 -3.26 11.08
C ASN A 49 -6.12 -3.52 9.64
N CYS A 50 -4.81 -3.74 9.47
CA CYS A 50 -4.20 -4.09 8.19
C CYS A 50 -3.30 -5.32 8.35
N LEU A 51 -3.77 -6.47 7.88
CA LEU A 51 -3.05 -7.73 7.97
C LEU A 51 -2.37 -8.06 6.64
N ALA A 52 -1.13 -8.53 6.70
CA ALA A 52 -0.44 -9.03 5.52
C ALA A 52 -1.15 -10.29 4.99
N LEU A 53 -1.36 -10.35 3.67
CA LEU A 53 -2.00 -11.47 3.00
C LEU A 53 -1.12 -12.74 2.98
N SER A 54 0.20 -12.57 3.11
CA SER A 54 1.18 -13.65 3.22
C SER A 54 2.41 -13.15 4.00
N PRO A 55 3.06 -14.00 4.81
CA PRO A 55 4.37 -13.69 5.37
C PRO A 55 5.50 -13.76 4.32
N ASN A 56 5.24 -14.37 3.17
CA ASN A 56 6.16 -14.36 2.03
C ASN A 56 6.02 -13.04 1.26
N VAL A 57 7.14 -12.34 1.11
CA VAL A 57 7.21 -11.02 0.47
C VAL A 57 6.76 -11.06 -0.99
N ALA A 58 7.17 -12.08 -1.77
CA ALA A 58 6.80 -12.19 -3.17
C ALA A 58 5.28 -12.39 -3.35
N ASP A 59 4.67 -13.22 -2.50
CA ASP A 59 3.23 -13.45 -2.52
C ASP A 59 2.45 -12.18 -2.12
N ALA A 60 2.94 -11.42 -1.13
CA ALA A 60 2.34 -10.17 -0.72
C ALA A 60 2.37 -9.12 -1.84
N TYR A 61 3.51 -8.94 -2.51
CA TYR A 61 3.62 -8.03 -3.66
C TYR A 61 2.71 -8.46 -4.81
N ALA A 62 2.70 -9.74 -5.16
CA ALA A 62 1.81 -10.25 -6.20
C ALA A 62 0.34 -9.96 -5.87
N ALA A 63 -0.06 -10.13 -4.60
CA ALA A 63 -1.41 -9.86 -4.16
C ALA A 63 -1.77 -8.37 -4.21
N TRP A 64 -0.87 -7.47 -3.76
CA TRP A 64 -1.09 -6.02 -3.80
C TRP A 64 -1.24 -5.50 -5.23
N TRP A 65 -0.43 -5.97 -6.17
CA TRP A 65 -0.45 -5.46 -7.53
C TRP A 65 -1.52 -6.09 -8.41
N THR A 66 -1.99 -7.29 -8.11
CA THR A 66 -2.98 -7.99 -8.96
C THR A 66 -4.37 -8.08 -8.34
N GLY A 67 -4.53 -7.64 -7.09
CA GLY A 67 -5.73 -7.83 -6.29
C GLY A 67 -6.03 -9.30 -5.95
N ARG A 68 -5.15 -10.23 -6.28
CA ARG A 68 -5.36 -11.67 -6.12
C ARG A 68 -4.89 -12.15 -4.75
N HIS A 69 -5.79 -12.67 -3.93
CA HIS A 69 -5.43 -13.30 -2.66
C HIS A 69 -4.50 -14.51 -2.89
N PRO A 70 -3.39 -14.69 -2.14
CA PRO A 70 -2.44 -15.78 -2.33
C PRO A 70 -3.05 -17.19 -2.26
N GLY A 71 -4.08 -17.35 -1.42
CA GLY A 71 -4.85 -18.59 -1.30
C GLY A 71 -5.80 -18.92 -2.45
N VAL A 72 -5.96 -18.04 -3.45
CA VAL A 72 -6.82 -18.26 -4.62
C VAL A 72 -5.97 -18.71 -5.82
N ALA A 73 -6.35 -19.85 -6.41
CA ALA A 73 -5.69 -20.38 -7.60
C ALA A 73 -5.71 -19.35 -8.74
N ALA A 74 -4.57 -19.18 -9.42
CA ALA A 74 -4.43 -18.19 -10.50
C ALA A 74 -5.44 -18.38 -11.64
N SER A 75 -5.87 -19.61 -11.91
CA SER A 75 -6.89 -19.92 -12.93
C SER A 75 -8.27 -19.33 -12.62
N LEU A 76 -8.56 -19.02 -11.36
CA LEU A 76 -9.86 -18.48 -10.91
C LEU A 76 -9.87 -16.95 -10.84
N TRP A 77 -8.72 -16.31 -11.08
CA TRP A 77 -8.58 -14.86 -11.07
C TRP A 77 -7.72 -14.44 -12.27
N PRO A 78 -8.33 -14.08 -13.41
CA PRO A 78 -7.59 -13.73 -14.62
C PRO A 78 -6.68 -12.52 -14.44
N GLY A 79 -6.79 -11.79 -13.32
CA GLY A 79 -5.86 -10.75 -12.89
C GLY A 79 -6.00 -9.48 -13.72
N VAL A 80 -6.03 -8.34 -13.04
CA VAL A 80 -5.65 -7.09 -13.68
C VAL A 80 -4.55 -6.49 -12.82
N ASP A 81 -3.46 -6.08 -13.44
CA ASP A 81 -2.39 -5.43 -12.71
C ASP A 81 -2.73 -3.95 -12.52
N LEU A 82 -2.59 -3.50 -11.27
CA LEU A 82 -2.91 -2.14 -10.85
C LEU A 82 -2.11 -1.08 -11.63
N PRO A 83 -0.80 -1.25 -11.93
CA PRO A 83 -0.07 -0.27 -12.73
C PRO A 83 -0.65 -0.08 -14.14
N THR A 84 -1.04 -1.14 -14.83
CA THR A 84 -1.68 -1.07 -16.16
C THR A 84 -3.05 -0.44 -16.07
N GLN A 85 -3.82 -0.71 -15.01
CA GLN A 85 -5.09 0.00 -14.78
C GLN A 85 -4.86 1.50 -14.55
N CYS A 86 -3.90 1.89 -13.71
CA CYS A 86 -3.56 3.29 -13.47
C CYS A 86 -3.14 3.98 -14.77
N ALA A 87 -2.26 3.36 -15.55
CA ALA A 87 -1.82 3.88 -16.84
C ALA A 87 -2.99 4.06 -17.83
N ALA A 88 -3.92 3.11 -17.88
CA ALA A 88 -5.13 3.20 -18.72
C ALA A 88 -6.07 4.34 -18.29
N HIS A 89 -5.98 4.79 -17.03
CA HIS A 89 -6.77 5.88 -16.47
C HIS A 89 -6.01 7.22 -16.36
N GLY A 90 -4.78 7.30 -16.89
CA GLY A 90 -3.98 8.53 -16.90
C GLY A 90 -3.46 8.93 -15.53
N VAL A 91 -3.13 7.95 -14.69
CA VAL A 91 -2.45 8.07 -13.39
C VAL A 91 -1.04 7.50 -13.49
#